data_AF-A0ABD5X7B6-F1
#
_entry.id   AF-A0ABD5X7B6-F1
#
_cell.length_a   1.000
_cell.length_b   1.000
_cell.length_c   1.000
_cell.angle_alpha   90.00
_cell.angle_beta   90.00
_cell.angle_gamma   90.00
#
_symmetry.space_group_name_H-M   'P 1'
#
loop_
_entity.id
_entity.type
_entity.pdbx_description
1 polymer ?
#
loop_
_entity_poly.entity_id
_entity_poly.type
_entity_poly.pdbx_seq_one_letter_code
_entity_poly.pdbx_strand_id
1 'polypeptide(L)'
;MSNESQKTVTGEYDVVIVGGGVGGITVGVFTSRYGLSTLILDRGRSSMGRIAHLENFPGFPAGIDTPTFQKFLHTQAERAGCKITHEKAVAATQTADGFRVETETGDEYATESLVAAAKYGREWLETLDVGEFLGDDGEVDINWEERKRYGRTSVDGLYFAGRLGTAEDQVVVAAGQAGETALGLIHNVRCDEGLPEDLATHYTDWVFVEGSVIDGDWEEYVRKEFTDRAEDADLSEARFDELQSQYVRQKVEQAISPAEQRKRRRRSHRSLVAHLDDDIVLDRAAEIEAELDK
;
A
#
# COMPACT_ATOMS: atom_id res chain seq x y z
N MET A 1 29.05 7.77 32.81
CA MET A 1 28.80 8.19 31.42
C MET A 1 28.68 6.90 30.63
N SER A 2 27.45 6.37 30.56
CA SER A 2 27.13 5.15 29.82
C SER A 2 27.30 5.43 28.33
N ASN A 3 28.15 4.63 27.71
CA ASN A 3 28.39 4.64 26.27
C ASN A 3 27.15 4.02 25.62
N GLU A 4 26.18 4.85 25.22
CA GLU A 4 25.12 4.41 24.30
C GLU A 4 25.82 4.04 22.99
N SER A 5 26.02 2.74 22.80
CA SER A 5 26.42 2.20 21.51
C SER A 5 25.32 2.59 20.53
N GLN A 6 25.56 3.61 19.70
CA GLN A 6 24.70 3.94 18.57
C GLN A 6 24.54 2.65 17.74
N LYS A 7 23.37 2.00 17.86
CA LYS A 7 23.02 0.90 16.97
C LYS A 7 23.08 1.45 15.55
N THR A 8 23.79 0.73 14.68
CA THR A 8 23.91 1.12 13.28
C THR A 8 22.60 0.78 12.58
N VAL A 9 22.02 1.74 11.87
CA VAL A 9 20.79 1.55 11.11
C VAL A 9 21.04 0.52 10.00
N THR A 10 20.25 -0.54 9.97
CA THR A 10 20.30 -1.59 8.94
C THR A 10 19.80 -1.07 7.59
N GLY A 11 18.78 -0.20 7.58
CA GLY A 11 18.29 0.45 6.37
C GLY A 11 17.30 1.59 6.62
N GLU A 12 17.12 2.43 5.60
CA GLU A 12 16.21 3.59 5.63
C GLU A 12 15.15 3.41 4.54
N TYR A 13 13.89 3.69 4.89
CA TYR A 13 12.74 3.56 4.00
C TYR A 13 11.77 4.71 4.23
N ASP A 14 11.16 5.23 3.17
CA ASP A 14 10.11 6.26 3.28
C ASP A 14 8.94 5.73 4.13
N VAL A 15 8.62 4.44 3.98
CA VAL A 15 7.55 3.77 4.73
C VAL A 15 8.00 2.42 5.29
N VAL A 16 7.84 2.22 6.61
CA VAL A 16 7.94 0.90 7.25
C VAL A 16 6.56 0.44 7.71
N ILE A 17 6.20 -0.78 7.34
CA ILE A 17 4.91 -1.40 7.62
C ILE A 17 5.14 -2.63 8.50
N VAL A 18 4.54 -2.65 9.68
CA VAL A 18 4.59 -3.81 10.57
C VAL A 18 3.36 -4.69 10.36
N GLY A 19 3.54 -5.80 9.65
CA GLY A 19 2.55 -6.85 9.41
C GLY A 19 2.28 -7.14 7.93
N GLY A 20 2.71 -8.31 7.43
CA GLY A 20 2.48 -8.77 6.04
C GLY A 20 1.12 -9.45 5.81
N GLY A 21 0.07 -9.01 6.51
CA GLY A 21 -1.31 -9.40 6.21
C GLY A 21 -1.89 -8.59 5.05
N VAL A 22 -3.17 -8.83 4.71
CA VAL A 22 -3.84 -8.08 3.62
C VAL A 22 -3.75 -6.56 3.81
N GLY A 23 -3.90 -6.06 5.04
CA GLY A 23 -3.83 -4.63 5.32
C GLY A 23 -2.45 -4.04 5.01
N GLY A 24 -1.39 -4.63 5.56
CA GLY A 24 -0.03 -4.12 5.32
C GLY A 24 0.43 -4.28 3.88
N ILE A 25 0.05 -5.38 3.23
CA ILE A 25 0.33 -5.59 1.79
C ILE A 25 -0.42 -4.56 0.94
N THR A 26 -1.68 -4.28 1.24
CA THR A 26 -2.43 -3.24 0.51
C THR A 26 -1.77 -1.88 0.65
N VAL A 27 -1.38 -1.48 1.87
CA VAL A 27 -0.64 -0.23 2.06
C VAL A 27 0.65 -0.22 1.25
N GLY A 28 1.43 -1.30 1.34
CA GLY A 28 2.72 -1.35 0.66
C GLY A 28 2.60 -1.30 -0.86
N VAL A 29 1.60 -1.98 -1.44
CA VAL A 29 1.33 -1.90 -2.89
C VAL A 29 1.04 -0.46 -3.30
N PHE A 30 0.23 0.27 -2.54
CA PHE A 30 -0.13 1.65 -2.86
C PHE A 30 1.07 2.59 -2.73
N THR A 31 1.81 2.52 -1.63
CA THR A 31 2.97 3.41 -1.38
C THR A 31 4.11 3.13 -2.36
N SER A 32 4.40 1.86 -2.66
CA SER A 32 5.42 1.52 -3.67
C SER A 32 5.02 1.92 -5.08
N ARG A 33 3.71 1.86 -5.42
CA ARG A 33 3.21 2.35 -6.71
C ARG A 33 3.22 3.88 -6.81
N TYR A 34 3.11 4.58 -5.69
CA TYR A 34 3.37 6.03 -5.64
C TYR A 34 4.84 6.36 -5.89
N GLY A 35 5.75 5.46 -5.51
CA GLY A 35 7.20 5.61 -5.69
C GLY A 35 7.99 5.61 -4.39
N LEU A 36 7.33 5.38 -3.25
CA LEU A 36 7.98 5.34 -1.93
C LEU A 36 8.72 4.02 -1.74
N SER A 37 9.96 4.11 -1.29
CA SER A 37 10.71 2.98 -0.76
C SER A 37 9.98 2.42 0.46
N THR A 38 9.43 1.20 0.30
CA THR A 38 8.55 0.60 1.29
C THR A 38 9.10 -0.73 1.79
N LEU A 39 9.19 -0.88 3.11
CA LEU A 39 9.53 -2.13 3.79
C LEU A 39 8.31 -2.69 4.52
N ILE A 40 8.04 -3.98 4.34
CA ILE A 40 7.05 -4.74 5.12
C ILE A 40 7.80 -5.75 6.01
N LEU A 41 7.64 -5.61 7.33
CA LEU A 41 8.09 -6.58 8.32
C LEU A 41 6.98 -7.62 8.55
N ASP A 42 7.17 -8.84 8.07
CA ASP A 42 6.20 -9.93 8.17
C ASP A 42 6.68 -11.13 9.00
N ARG A 43 6.17 -11.24 10.22
CA ARG A 43 6.38 -12.40 11.10
C ARG A 43 5.69 -13.70 10.65
N GLY A 44 4.99 -13.71 9.50
CA GLY A 44 4.41 -14.91 8.88
C GLY A 44 3.18 -15.49 9.60
N ARG A 45 2.57 -14.75 10.52
CA ARG A 45 1.42 -15.21 11.33
C ARG A 45 0.15 -14.39 11.07
N SER A 46 -0.21 -14.27 9.80
CA SER A 46 -1.47 -13.64 9.38
C SER A 46 -2.68 -14.39 9.95
N SER A 47 -3.74 -13.67 10.34
CA SER A 47 -5.01 -14.26 10.78
C SER A 47 -5.66 -15.13 9.70
N MET A 48 -5.36 -14.86 8.42
CA MET A 48 -5.85 -15.64 7.28
C MET A 48 -5.38 -17.09 7.31
N GLY A 49 -4.25 -17.41 7.97
CA GLY A 49 -3.78 -18.79 8.09
C GLY A 49 -4.69 -19.71 8.91
N ARG A 50 -5.75 -19.18 9.54
CA ARG A 50 -6.75 -19.95 10.31
C ARG A 50 -8.00 -20.32 9.52
N ILE A 51 -8.24 -19.68 8.36
CA ILE A 51 -9.41 -19.95 7.54
C ILE A 51 -9.03 -20.93 6.42
N ALA A 52 -9.90 -21.90 6.16
CA ALA A 52 -9.66 -22.92 5.14
C ALA A 52 -9.80 -22.37 3.72
N HIS A 53 -10.77 -21.47 3.53
CA HIS A 53 -11.15 -20.98 2.22
C HIS A 53 -11.82 -19.61 2.32
N LEU A 54 -11.54 -18.72 1.36
CA LEU A 54 -12.03 -17.35 1.32
C LEU A 54 -13.09 -17.21 0.21
N GLU A 55 -14.37 -17.22 0.61
CA GLU A 55 -15.53 -17.20 -0.29
C GLU A 55 -16.02 -15.79 -0.65
N ASN A 56 -15.68 -14.80 0.15
CA ASN A 56 -16.32 -13.47 0.12
C ASN A 56 -15.39 -12.34 -0.35
N PHE A 57 -14.28 -12.67 -1.01
CA PHE A 57 -13.40 -11.69 -1.63
C PHE A 57 -13.69 -11.58 -3.13
N PRO A 58 -14.18 -10.42 -3.63
CA PRO A 58 -14.52 -10.26 -5.03
C PRO A 58 -13.33 -10.52 -5.97
N GLY A 59 -13.60 -11.12 -7.13
CA GLY A 59 -12.58 -11.49 -8.12
C GLY A 59 -12.21 -12.96 -8.15
N PHE A 60 -12.67 -13.75 -7.17
CA PHE A 60 -12.53 -15.21 -7.13
C PHE A 60 -13.92 -15.87 -7.24
N PRO A 61 -14.36 -16.26 -8.45
CA PRO A 61 -15.74 -16.69 -8.71
C PRO A 61 -16.24 -17.87 -7.88
N ALA A 62 -15.33 -18.72 -7.41
CA ALA A 62 -15.60 -19.87 -6.55
C ALA A 62 -14.78 -19.80 -5.26
N GLY A 63 -14.43 -18.59 -4.80
CA GLY A 63 -13.50 -18.38 -3.70
C GLY A 63 -12.05 -18.77 -4.02
N ILE A 64 -11.20 -18.72 -3.00
CA ILE A 64 -9.78 -19.05 -3.10
C ILE A 64 -9.25 -19.60 -1.77
N ASP A 65 -8.34 -20.58 -1.80
CA ASP A 65 -7.65 -21.05 -0.60
C ASP A 65 -6.67 -19.99 -0.07
N THR A 66 -6.47 -19.97 1.25
CA THR A 66 -5.69 -18.90 1.88
C THR A 66 -4.19 -18.96 1.63
N PRO A 67 -3.52 -20.13 1.53
CA PRO A 67 -2.14 -20.18 1.07
C PRO A 67 -1.92 -19.55 -0.31
N THR A 68 -2.75 -19.87 -1.30
CA THR A 68 -2.65 -19.30 -2.65
C THR A 68 -2.92 -17.80 -2.65
N PHE A 69 -3.97 -17.37 -1.95
CA PHE A 69 -4.27 -15.94 -1.80
C PHE A 69 -3.12 -15.15 -1.17
N GLN A 70 -2.47 -15.69 -0.13
CA GLN A 70 -1.29 -15.07 0.49
C GLN A 70 -0.12 -14.96 -0.48
N LYS A 71 0.16 -16.00 -1.27
CA LYS A 71 1.21 -15.95 -2.31
C LYS A 71 0.92 -14.87 -3.36
N PHE A 72 -0.34 -14.74 -3.78
CA PHE A 72 -0.75 -13.68 -4.71
C PHE A 72 -0.54 -12.29 -4.12
N LEU A 73 -0.92 -12.07 -2.86
CA LEU A 73 -0.71 -10.81 -2.17
C LEU A 73 0.78 -10.45 -2.07
N HIS A 74 1.62 -11.38 -1.61
CA HIS A 74 3.08 -11.17 -1.50
C HIS A 74 3.71 -10.90 -2.87
N THR A 75 3.38 -11.72 -3.87
CA THR A 75 3.84 -11.52 -5.26
C THR A 75 3.42 -10.14 -5.79
N GLN A 76 2.21 -9.67 -5.47
CA GLN A 76 1.74 -8.35 -5.89
C GLN A 76 2.56 -7.23 -5.25
N ALA A 77 2.83 -7.32 -3.94
CA ALA A 77 3.65 -6.35 -3.21
C ALA A 77 5.07 -6.27 -3.77
N GLU A 78 5.76 -7.42 -3.93
CA GLU A 78 7.11 -7.45 -4.50
C GLU A 78 7.15 -6.86 -5.92
N ARG A 79 6.14 -7.18 -6.75
CA ARG A 79 6.02 -6.63 -8.11
C ARG A 79 5.71 -5.13 -8.13
N ALA A 80 5.09 -4.60 -7.08
CA ALA A 80 4.86 -3.18 -6.91
C ALA A 80 6.12 -2.44 -6.47
N GLY A 81 7.11 -3.14 -5.92
CA GLY A 81 8.38 -2.58 -5.46
C GLY A 81 8.60 -2.70 -3.95
N CYS A 82 7.68 -3.32 -3.21
CA CYS A 82 7.85 -3.52 -1.76
C CYS A 82 9.02 -4.47 -1.49
N LYS A 83 9.84 -4.14 -0.48
CA LYS A 83 10.70 -5.12 0.17
C LYS A 83 9.91 -5.79 1.28
N ILE A 84 9.92 -7.11 1.33
CA ILE A 84 9.32 -7.89 2.42
C ILE A 84 10.46 -8.61 3.16
N THR A 85 10.54 -8.45 4.47
CA THR A 85 11.44 -9.24 5.32
C THR A 85 10.63 -10.07 6.29
N HIS A 86 11.08 -11.31 6.53
CA HIS A 86 10.41 -12.24 7.42
C HIS A 86 10.88 -12.07 8.86
N GLU A 87 10.57 -10.91 9.45
CA GLU A 87 11.07 -10.51 10.77
C GLU A 87 9.92 -9.99 11.64
N LYS A 88 9.99 -10.29 12.95
CA LYS A 88 9.09 -9.68 13.94
C LYS A 88 9.68 -8.35 14.42
N ALA A 89 8.90 -7.26 14.33
CA ALA A 89 9.19 -6.03 15.05
C ALA A 89 9.04 -6.24 16.57
N VAL A 90 9.99 -5.74 17.35
CA VAL A 90 10.03 -5.89 18.81
C VAL A 90 9.98 -4.56 19.56
N ALA A 91 10.39 -3.47 18.92
CA ALA A 91 10.29 -2.13 19.47
C ALA A 91 10.17 -1.10 18.34
N ALA A 92 9.52 0.01 18.61
CA ALA A 92 9.68 1.24 17.85
C ALA A 92 9.92 2.43 18.77
N THR A 93 10.67 3.41 18.28
CA THR A 93 10.94 4.69 18.96
C THR A 93 10.71 5.85 18.01
N GLN A 94 10.16 6.94 18.52
CA GLN A 94 10.07 8.19 17.76
C GLN A 94 11.43 8.89 17.77
N THR A 95 11.75 9.53 16.66
CA THR A 95 12.95 10.34 16.45
C THR A 95 12.56 11.74 15.96
N ALA A 96 13.53 12.64 15.79
CA ALA A 96 13.25 13.98 15.28
C ALA A 96 12.66 13.98 13.87
N ASP A 97 13.03 13.00 13.04
CA ASP A 97 12.71 12.93 11.62
C ASP A 97 11.79 11.73 11.27
N GLY A 98 11.09 11.16 12.27
CA GLY A 98 10.20 10.01 12.08
C GLY A 98 10.39 8.92 13.15
N PHE A 99 10.66 7.68 12.75
CA PHE A 99 10.67 6.50 13.61
C PHE A 99 11.87 5.59 13.35
N ARG A 100 12.21 4.81 14.38
CA ARG A 100 13.09 3.63 14.27
C ARG A 100 12.34 2.40 14.71
N VAL A 101 12.45 1.32 13.93
CA VAL A 101 11.83 0.02 14.24
C VAL A 101 12.93 -1.02 14.41
N GLU A 102 12.98 -1.64 15.58
CA GLU A 102 13.88 -2.75 15.88
C GLU A 102 13.17 -4.08 15.65
N THR A 103 13.89 -5.04 15.08
CA THR A 103 13.40 -6.41 14.86
C THR A 103 14.02 -7.42 15.83
N GLU A 104 13.44 -8.61 15.90
CA GLU A 104 13.95 -9.71 16.73
C GLU A 104 15.34 -10.21 16.31
N THR A 105 15.80 -9.88 15.09
CA THR A 105 17.16 -10.19 14.60
C THR A 105 18.18 -9.16 15.07
N GLY A 106 17.74 -8.07 15.69
CA GLY A 106 18.58 -6.93 16.10
C GLY A 106 18.80 -5.91 14.98
N ASP A 107 18.13 -6.07 13.84
CA ASP A 107 18.13 -5.08 12.77
C ASP A 107 17.30 -3.85 13.16
N GLU A 108 17.72 -2.68 12.68
CA GLU A 108 17.03 -1.42 12.91
C GLU A 108 16.73 -0.71 11.60
N TYR A 109 15.48 -0.33 11.39
CA TYR A 109 15.04 0.38 10.19
C TYR A 109 14.52 1.77 10.56
N ALA A 110 15.01 2.81 9.87
CA ALA A 110 14.52 4.17 10.04
C ALA A 110 13.47 4.51 8.98
N THR A 111 12.48 5.33 9.35
CA THR A 111 11.41 5.73 8.44
C THR A 111 10.75 7.05 8.84
N GLU A 112 10.25 7.80 7.87
CA GLU A 112 9.41 8.98 8.13
C GLU A 112 7.97 8.55 8.45
N SER A 113 7.47 7.49 7.81
CA SER A 113 6.10 6.99 7.98
C SER A 113 6.05 5.54 8.48
N LEU A 114 5.46 5.34 9.65
CA LEU A 114 5.28 4.02 10.27
C LEU A 114 3.82 3.58 10.22
N VAL A 115 3.59 2.34 9.76
CA VAL A 115 2.24 1.77 9.63
C VAL A 115 2.10 0.51 10.48
N ALA A 116 1.21 0.53 11.48
CA ALA A 116 0.84 -0.69 12.20
C ALA A 116 -0.32 -1.41 11.49
N ALA A 117 -0.02 -2.57 10.92
CA ALA A 117 -0.98 -3.42 10.20
C ALA A 117 -1.13 -4.83 10.82
N ALA A 118 -0.41 -5.10 11.91
CA ALA A 118 -0.41 -6.39 12.59
C ALA A 118 -1.49 -6.48 13.67
N LYS A 119 -2.53 -7.30 13.45
CA LYS A 119 -3.57 -7.58 14.46
C LYS A 119 -3.01 -8.13 15.78
N TYR A 120 -1.98 -8.97 15.73
CA TYR A 120 -1.37 -9.59 16.89
C TYR A 120 0.14 -9.34 16.91
N GLY A 121 0.73 -9.35 18.11
CA GLY A 121 2.14 -9.02 18.30
C GLY A 121 2.35 -7.51 18.31
N ARG A 122 1.57 -6.80 19.13
CA ARG A 122 1.52 -5.33 19.21
C ARG A 122 2.48 -4.77 20.26
N GLU A 123 3.27 -5.63 20.89
CA GLU A 123 4.16 -5.26 22.00
C GLU A 123 5.16 -4.15 21.62
N TRP A 124 5.54 -4.07 20.34
CA TRP A 124 6.42 -3.02 19.82
C TRP A 124 5.78 -1.62 19.82
N LEU A 125 4.44 -1.52 19.78
CA LEU A 125 3.73 -0.23 19.89
C LEU A 125 3.82 0.31 21.32
N GLU A 126 3.88 -0.55 22.33
CA GLU A 126 3.98 -0.14 23.74
C GLU A 126 5.32 0.52 24.06
N THR A 127 6.34 0.35 23.20
CA THR A 127 7.64 1.01 23.37
C THR A 127 7.68 2.42 22.79
N LEU A 128 6.66 2.81 22.01
CA LEU A 128 6.53 4.15 21.48
C LEU A 128 6.07 5.10 22.60
N ASP A 129 6.97 5.97 23.05
CA ASP A 129 6.70 6.98 24.10
C ASP A 129 5.89 8.17 23.56
N VAL A 130 4.71 7.90 23.01
CA VAL A 130 3.90 8.88 22.28
C VAL A 130 2.41 8.79 22.62
N GLY A 131 2.00 9.40 23.74
CA GLY A 131 0.59 9.73 24.02
C GLY A 131 -0.41 8.55 24.13
N GLU A 132 -1.62 8.87 24.57
CA GLU A 132 -2.74 7.91 24.67
C GLU A 132 -3.36 7.70 23.27
N PHE A 133 -2.72 6.93 22.38
CA PHE A 133 -3.43 6.26 21.28
C PHE A 133 -3.68 4.78 21.56
N LEU A 134 -3.22 4.27 22.71
CA LEU A 134 -3.64 3.00 23.27
C LEU A 134 -4.52 3.35 24.49
N GLY A 135 -5.78 2.96 24.44
CA GLY A 135 -6.68 3.02 25.58
C GLY A 135 -6.26 2.04 26.68
N ASP A 136 -6.89 2.17 27.85
CA ASP A 136 -6.57 1.40 29.07
C ASP A 136 -6.68 -0.13 28.91
N ASP A 137 -7.40 -0.62 27.89
CA ASP A 137 -7.55 -2.04 27.54
C ASP A 137 -6.53 -2.51 26.48
N GLY A 138 -5.62 -1.64 26.04
CA GLY A 138 -4.70 -1.88 24.94
C GLY A 138 -5.37 -1.89 23.56
N GLU A 139 -6.64 -1.49 23.47
CA GLU A 139 -7.25 -1.13 22.20
C GLU A 139 -6.79 0.25 21.78
N VAL A 140 -6.76 0.47 20.47
CA VAL A 140 -6.26 1.73 19.95
C VAL A 140 -7.33 2.81 20.14
N ASP A 141 -7.00 3.90 20.84
CA ASP A 141 -7.77 5.14 20.82
C ASP A 141 -7.56 5.84 19.48
N ILE A 142 -8.38 5.45 18.52
CA ILE A 142 -8.45 6.06 17.21
C ILE A 142 -9.34 7.29 17.41
N ASN A 143 -8.75 8.47 17.59
CA ASN A 143 -9.51 9.72 17.77
C ASN A 143 -10.60 9.86 16.70
N TRP A 144 -11.85 9.64 17.12
CA TRP A 144 -13.01 9.41 16.26
C TRP A 144 -13.57 10.69 15.63
N GLU A 145 -13.25 11.88 16.14
CA GLU A 145 -14.06 13.08 15.86
C GLU A 145 -13.48 14.01 14.79
N GLU A 146 -12.16 14.07 14.59
CA GLU A 146 -11.55 15.05 13.66
C GLU A 146 -10.65 14.47 12.56
N ARG A 147 -10.14 13.22 12.68
CA ARG A 147 -9.18 12.62 11.72
C ARG A 147 -9.74 11.47 10.87
N LYS A 148 -11.06 11.49 10.62
CA LYS A 148 -11.91 10.42 10.05
C LYS A 148 -11.52 9.79 8.72
N ARG A 149 -10.48 10.22 8.01
CA ARG A 149 -10.10 9.62 6.73
C ARG A 149 -8.66 9.16 6.77
N TYR A 150 -8.46 7.93 6.31
CA TYR A 150 -7.15 7.41 5.95
C TYR A 150 -6.22 6.94 7.09
N GLY A 151 -6.78 6.36 8.17
CA GLY A 151 -6.00 5.60 9.16
C GLY A 151 -4.91 6.38 9.90
N ARG A 152 -5.00 7.72 9.96
CA ARG A 152 -4.06 8.58 10.70
C ARG A 152 -4.26 8.45 12.21
N THR A 153 -3.18 8.55 12.97
CA THR A 153 -3.23 8.61 14.44
C THR A 153 -3.08 10.05 14.94
N SER A 154 -3.07 10.25 16.27
CA SER A 154 -2.70 11.52 16.89
C SER A 154 -1.21 11.88 16.69
N VAL A 155 -0.37 10.85 16.49
CA VAL A 155 1.07 10.96 16.28
C VAL A 155 1.36 11.14 14.80
N ASP A 156 2.10 12.20 14.47
CA ASP A 156 2.46 12.49 13.09
C ASP A 156 3.36 11.40 12.50
N GLY A 157 3.13 11.05 11.23
CA GLY A 157 3.80 9.94 10.56
C GLY A 157 3.41 8.51 11.02
N LEU A 158 2.57 8.35 12.05
CA LEU A 158 2.07 7.03 12.48
C LEU A 158 0.65 6.78 11.97
N TYR A 159 0.46 5.62 11.34
CA TYR A 159 -0.80 5.19 10.73
C TYR A 159 -1.20 3.77 11.15
N PHE A 160 -2.50 3.49 11.12
CA PHE A 160 -3.06 2.15 11.33
C PHE A 160 -3.81 1.64 10.11
N ALA A 161 -3.65 0.34 9.86
CA ALA A 161 -4.25 -0.34 8.71
C ALA A 161 -4.87 -1.69 9.09
N GLY A 162 -5.86 -2.12 8.31
CA GLY A 162 -6.66 -3.30 8.56
C GLY A 162 -7.44 -3.20 9.87
N ARG A 163 -7.41 -4.28 10.66
CA ARG A 163 -8.18 -4.38 11.91
C ARG A 163 -7.82 -3.27 12.91
N LEU A 164 -6.55 -2.85 12.95
CA LEU A 164 -6.10 -1.75 13.80
C LEU A 164 -6.60 -0.39 13.32
N GLY A 165 -6.87 -0.24 12.03
CA GLY A 165 -7.46 0.97 11.46
C GLY A 165 -8.99 0.97 11.49
N THR A 166 -9.62 0.32 12.48
CA THR A 166 -11.09 0.11 12.65
C THR A 166 -11.77 -0.94 11.76
N ALA A 167 -11.06 -1.60 10.84
CA ALA A 167 -11.74 -2.56 9.95
C ALA A 167 -12.36 -3.72 10.74
N GLU A 168 -13.51 -4.23 10.28
CA GLU A 168 -14.06 -5.49 10.78
C GLU A 168 -13.18 -6.68 10.36
N ASP A 169 -13.38 -7.85 11.01
CA ASP A 169 -12.66 -9.09 10.72
C ASP A 169 -13.10 -9.74 9.38
N GLN A 170 -13.00 -8.98 8.29
CA GLN A 170 -13.30 -9.39 6.92
C GLN A 170 -12.17 -8.92 6.00
N VAL A 171 -11.63 -9.84 5.18
CA VAL A 171 -10.43 -9.58 4.35
C VAL A 171 -10.64 -8.39 3.41
N VAL A 172 -11.80 -8.30 2.75
CA VAL A 172 -12.12 -7.20 1.82
C VAL A 172 -12.28 -5.85 2.54
N VAL A 173 -12.84 -5.85 3.75
CA VAL A 173 -13.01 -4.63 4.55
C VAL A 173 -11.66 -4.13 5.05
N ALA A 174 -10.81 -5.04 5.54
CA ALA A 174 -9.44 -4.72 5.94
C ALA A 174 -8.60 -4.20 4.77
N ALA A 175 -8.77 -4.75 3.56
CA ALA A 175 -8.11 -4.25 2.36
C ALA A 175 -8.60 -2.84 1.99
N GLY A 176 -9.92 -2.60 2.03
CA GLY A 176 -10.50 -1.28 1.74
C GLY A 176 -10.01 -0.19 2.69
N GLN A 177 -10.07 -0.47 4.00
CA GLN A 177 -9.58 0.45 5.03
C GLN A 177 -8.06 0.69 4.88
N ALA A 178 -7.28 -0.35 4.58
CA ALA A 178 -5.85 -0.19 4.31
C ALA A 178 -5.57 0.64 3.06
N GLY A 179 -6.39 0.52 2.01
CA GLY A 179 -6.33 1.37 0.83
C GLY A 179 -6.57 2.84 1.19
N GLU A 180 -7.56 3.12 2.04
CA GLU A 180 -7.75 4.45 2.60
C GLU A 180 -6.50 4.90 3.37
N THR A 181 -5.96 4.08 4.29
CA THR A 181 -4.73 4.42 5.02
C THR A 181 -3.59 4.83 4.09
N ALA A 182 -3.37 4.06 3.02
CA ALA A 182 -2.33 4.37 2.05
C ALA A 182 -2.56 5.71 1.33
N LEU A 183 -3.81 6.02 0.96
CA LEU A 183 -4.15 7.29 0.32
C LEU A 183 -3.92 8.49 1.25
N GLY A 184 -4.14 8.36 2.56
CA GLY A 184 -3.85 9.44 3.50
C GLY A 184 -2.37 9.65 3.78
N LEU A 185 -1.60 8.56 3.78
CA LEU A 185 -0.15 8.63 3.84
C LEU A 185 0.39 9.34 2.59
N ILE A 186 -0.03 8.90 1.39
CA ILE A 186 0.35 9.52 0.12
C ILE A 186 -0.09 10.99 0.07
N HIS A 187 -1.28 11.31 0.57
CA HIS A 187 -1.74 12.69 0.71
C HIS A 187 -0.77 13.53 1.53
N ASN A 188 -0.31 13.05 2.70
CA ASN A 188 0.62 13.80 3.55
C ASN A 188 1.95 14.03 2.84
N VAL A 189 2.52 12.98 2.24
CA VAL A 189 3.73 13.10 1.42
C VAL A 189 3.57 14.17 0.33
N ARG A 190 2.43 14.18 -0.37
CA ARG A 190 2.14 15.17 -1.41
C ARG A 190 2.03 16.59 -0.86
N CYS A 191 1.42 16.78 0.31
CA CYS A 191 1.39 18.07 0.98
C CYS A 191 2.79 18.52 1.40
N ASP A 192 3.63 17.62 1.91
CA ASP A 192 5.01 17.91 2.32
C ASP A 192 5.90 18.25 1.12
N GLU A 193 5.63 17.66 -0.04
CA GLU A 193 6.20 18.03 -1.34
C GLU A 193 5.70 19.41 -1.85
N GLY A 194 4.77 20.04 -1.14
CA GLY A 194 4.24 21.37 -1.42
C GLY A 194 3.12 21.40 -2.45
N LEU A 195 2.33 20.32 -2.58
CA LEU A 195 1.08 20.35 -3.35
C LEU A 195 -0.05 20.94 -2.48
N PRO A 196 -0.95 21.75 -3.07
CA PRO A 196 -2.18 22.16 -2.42
C PRO A 196 -3.04 20.96 -2.00
N GLU A 197 -3.79 21.10 -0.90
CA GLU A 197 -4.55 20.01 -0.27
C GLU A 197 -5.51 19.29 -1.23
N ASP A 198 -6.25 20.04 -2.06
CA ASP A 198 -7.16 19.47 -3.05
C ASP A 198 -6.43 18.63 -4.10
N LEU A 199 -5.27 19.11 -4.58
CA LEU A 199 -4.44 18.35 -5.50
C LEU A 199 -3.83 17.11 -4.84
N ALA A 200 -3.38 17.23 -3.59
CA ALA A 200 -2.80 16.15 -2.80
C ALA A 200 -3.81 15.01 -2.56
N THR A 201 -5.09 15.34 -2.36
CA THR A 201 -6.19 14.38 -2.19
C THR A 201 -6.45 13.54 -3.44
N HIS A 202 -6.32 14.12 -4.63
CA HIS A 202 -6.68 13.46 -5.87
C HIS A 202 -5.52 12.63 -6.45
N TYR A 203 -5.15 11.53 -5.79
CA TYR A 203 -4.21 10.56 -6.32
C TYR A 203 -4.92 9.40 -7.02
N THR A 204 -4.53 9.14 -8.28
CA THR A 204 -4.89 7.93 -9.01
C THR A 204 -3.74 7.50 -9.89
N ASP A 205 -3.55 6.19 -9.99
CA ASP A 205 -2.45 5.51 -10.69
C ASP A 205 -2.97 4.52 -11.75
N TRP A 206 -4.18 4.78 -12.23
CA TRP A 206 -4.87 3.94 -13.19
C TRP A 206 -4.08 3.87 -14.48
N VAL A 207 -4.12 2.71 -15.13
CA VAL A 207 -3.42 2.49 -16.40
C VAL A 207 -4.45 2.45 -17.50
N PHE A 208 -4.36 3.39 -18.43
CA PHE A 208 -5.27 3.54 -19.55
C PHE A 208 -4.66 3.01 -20.83
N VAL A 209 -5.48 2.65 -21.80
CA VAL A 209 -5.00 2.44 -23.17
C VAL A 209 -5.13 3.75 -23.92
N GLU A 210 -4.13 4.10 -24.71
CA GLU A 210 -4.19 5.27 -25.62
C GLU A 210 -5.53 5.27 -26.41
N GLY A 211 -6.27 6.37 -26.33
CA GLY A 211 -7.57 6.54 -26.98
C GLY A 211 -8.77 5.83 -26.34
N SER A 212 -8.67 5.30 -25.11
CA SER A 212 -9.76 4.55 -24.46
C SER A 212 -10.70 5.34 -23.55
N VAL A 213 -10.28 6.53 -23.08
CA VAL A 213 -11.03 7.29 -22.06
C VAL A 213 -11.57 8.61 -22.60
N ILE A 214 -10.80 9.31 -23.44
CA ILE A 214 -11.15 10.61 -23.99
C ILE A 214 -10.88 10.61 -25.50
N ASP A 215 -11.90 10.96 -26.28
CA ASP A 215 -11.74 11.34 -27.68
C ASP A 215 -11.15 12.77 -27.71
N GLY A 216 -9.86 12.92 -28.04
CA GLY A 216 -9.21 14.24 -28.11
C GLY A 216 -7.79 14.26 -27.52
N ASP A 217 -7.31 15.46 -27.20
CA ASP A 217 -5.99 15.67 -26.60
C ASP A 217 -6.04 15.42 -25.08
N TRP A 218 -5.53 14.25 -24.65
CA TRP A 218 -5.45 13.88 -23.24
C TRP A 218 -4.59 14.85 -22.43
N GLU A 219 -3.53 15.41 -23.02
CA GLU A 219 -2.66 16.35 -22.32
C GLU A 219 -3.41 17.65 -21.99
N GLU A 220 -4.18 18.17 -22.95
CA GLU A 220 -5.01 19.37 -22.76
C GLU A 220 -6.07 19.14 -21.67
N TYR A 221 -6.74 17.98 -21.67
CA TYR A 221 -7.70 17.62 -20.63
C TYR A 221 -7.07 17.64 -19.24
N VAL A 222 -5.91 17.00 -19.08
CA VAL A 222 -5.20 16.91 -17.80
C VAL A 222 -4.70 18.28 -17.34
N ARG A 223 -4.22 19.14 -18.26
CA ARG A 223 -3.83 20.52 -17.94
C ARG A 223 -5.01 21.31 -17.38
N LYS A 224 -6.17 21.22 -18.04
CA LYS A 224 -7.39 21.86 -17.56
C LYS A 224 -7.80 21.31 -16.20
N GLU A 225 -7.77 19.99 -16.04
CA GLU A 225 -8.08 19.33 -14.76
C GLU A 225 -7.23 19.87 -13.60
N PHE A 226 -5.92 20.04 -13.84
CA PHE A 226 -5.00 20.62 -12.87
C PHE A 226 -5.36 22.08 -12.56
N THR A 227 -5.59 22.90 -13.59
CA THR A 227 -5.94 24.33 -13.42
C THR A 227 -7.21 24.48 -12.59
N ASP A 228 -8.26 23.72 -12.90
CA ASP A 228 -9.54 23.77 -12.17
C ASP A 228 -9.37 23.40 -10.68
N ARG A 229 -8.43 22.51 -10.35
CA ARG A 229 -8.13 22.10 -8.97
C ARG A 229 -7.17 23.01 -8.22
N ALA A 230 -6.36 23.76 -8.96
CA ALA A 230 -5.39 24.69 -8.41
C ALA A 230 -5.93 26.13 -8.39
N GLU A 231 -7.18 26.38 -8.81
CA GLU A 231 -7.76 27.72 -8.97
C GLU A 231 -7.67 28.55 -7.68
N ASP A 232 -7.94 27.94 -6.53
CA ASP A 232 -7.91 28.60 -5.21
C ASP A 232 -6.55 28.45 -4.49
N ALA A 233 -5.55 27.85 -5.13
CA ALA A 233 -4.25 27.60 -4.51
C ALA A 233 -3.37 28.85 -4.53
N ASP A 234 -2.80 29.20 -3.38
CA ASP A 234 -1.82 30.30 -3.25
C ASP A 234 -0.42 29.86 -3.75
N LEU A 235 -0.27 29.81 -5.08
CA LEU A 235 0.98 29.41 -5.74
C LEU A 235 1.56 30.58 -6.56
N SER A 236 2.89 30.70 -6.54
CA SER A 236 3.57 31.55 -7.52
C SER A 236 3.42 30.98 -8.93
N GLU A 237 3.45 31.83 -9.95
CA GLU A 237 3.36 31.43 -11.36
C GLU A 237 4.38 30.33 -11.71
N ALA A 238 5.63 30.50 -11.27
CA ALA A 238 6.68 29.51 -11.48
C ALA A 238 6.39 28.15 -10.83
N ARG A 239 5.80 28.15 -9.62
CA ARG A 239 5.45 26.92 -8.91
C ARG A 239 4.23 26.23 -9.52
N PHE A 240 3.25 27.02 -9.98
CA PHE A 240 2.09 26.51 -10.69
C PHE A 240 2.51 25.77 -11.96
N ASP A 241 3.36 26.39 -12.79
CA ASP A 241 3.85 25.80 -14.04
C ASP A 241 4.66 24.53 -13.82
N GLU A 242 5.49 24.52 -12.76
CA GLU A 242 6.26 23.34 -12.36
C GLU A 242 5.32 22.17 -11.99
N LEU A 243 4.38 22.40 -11.06
CA LEU A 243 3.46 21.38 -10.58
C LEU A 243 2.53 20.88 -11.69
N GLN A 244 2.00 21.77 -12.53
CA GLN A 244 1.17 21.39 -13.67
C GLN A 244 1.98 20.48 -14.62
N SER A 245 3.22 20.85 -14.93
CA SER A 245 4.07 20.07 -15.83
C SER A 245 4.39 18.68 -15.26
N GLN A 246 4.59 18.56 -13.95
CA GLN A 246 4.79 17.28 -13.28
C GLN A 246 3.52 16.42 -13.30
N TYR A 247 2.37 17.01 -12.92
CA TYR A 247 1.07 16.33 -12.91
C TYR A 247 0.69 15.80 -14.30
N VAL A 248 0.85 16.65 -15.33
CA VAL A 248 0.57 16.29 -16.73
C VAL A 248 1.45 15.15 -17.18
N ARG A 249 2.77 15.20 -16.92
CA ARG A 249 3.69 14.12 -17.27
C ARG A 249 3.26 12.80 -16.65
N GLN A 250 2.97 12.80 -15.34
CA GLN A 250 2.56 11.60 -14.62
C GLN A 250 1.28 10.98 -15.20
N LYS A 251 0.29 11.80 -15.55
CA LYS A 251 -0.99 11.36 -16.12
C LYS A 251 -0.88 10.93 -17.58
N VAL A 252 0.01 11.52 -18.36
CA VAL A 252 0.26 11.08 -19.74
C VAL A 252 0.96 9.72 -19.74
N GLU A 253 1.90 9.49 -18.82
CA GLU A 253 2.60 8.20 -18.65
C GLU A 253 1.69 7.04 -18.19
N GLN A 254 0.49 7.36 -17.67
CA GLN A 254 -0.54 6.35 -17.35
C GLN A 254 -1.19 5.74 -18.61
N ALA A 255 -1.12 6.42 -19.75
CA ALA A 255 -1.58 5.87 -21.02
C ALA A 255 -0.51 4.94 -21.60
N ILE A 256 -0.90 3.70 -21.89
CA ILE A 256 -0.05 2.69 -22.50
C ILE A 256 -0.54 2.31 -23.89
N SER A 257 0.40 1.94 -24.75
CA SER A 257 0.06 1.43 -26.08
C SER A 257 -0.75 0.12 -26.00
N PRO A 258 -1.57 -0.20 -27.01
CA PRO A 258 -2.24 -1.49 -27.13
C PRO A 258 -1.27 -2.69 -27.11
N ALA A 259 -0.03 -2.50 -27.58
CA ALA A 259 1.00 -3.53 -27.53
C ALA A 259 1.45 -3.82 -26.09
N GLU A 260 1.68 -2.77 -25.30
CA GLU A 260 2.03 -2.91 -23.89
C GLU A 260 0.86 -3.51 -23.08
N GLN A 261 -0.39 -3.14 -23.40
CA GLN A 261 -1.58 -3.75 -22.78
C GLN A 261 -1.58 -5.28 -22.99
N ARG A 262 -1.33 -5.74 -24.24
CA ARG A 262 -1.23 -7.17 -24.56
C ARG A 262 -0.09 -7.86 -23.79
N LYS A 263 1.05 -7.20 -23.65
CA LYS A 263 2.20 -7.72 -22.88
C LYS A 263 1.85 -7.87 -21.40
N ARG A 264 1.25 -6.84 -20.78
CA ARG A 264 0.78 -6.88 -19.39
C ARG A 264 -0.26 -7.97 -19.17
N ARG A 265 -1.25 -8.11 -20.05
CA ARG A 265 -2.26 -9.19 -19.99
C ARG A 265 -1.61 -10.58 -19.98
N ARG A 266 -0.70 -10.86 -20.91
CA ARG A 266 0.03 -12.14 -20.96
C ARG A 266 0.83 -12.40 -19.69
N ARG A 267 1.51 -11.37 -19.17
CA ARG A 267 2.27 -11.45 -17.92
C ARG A 267 1.35 -11.77 -16.74
N SER A 268 0.20 -11.10 -16.63
CA SER A 268 -0.78 -11.34 -15.57
C SER A 268 -1.33 -12.76 -15.61
N HIS A 269 -1.72 -13.24 -16.80
CA HIS A 269 -2.20 -14.63 -16.95
C HIS A 269 -1.13 -15.65 -16.56
N ARG A 270 0.12 -15.45 -16.98
CA ARG A 270 1.24 -16.33 -16.57
C ARG A 270 1.46 -16.33 -15.06
N SER A 271 1.36 -15.16 -14.43
CA SER A 271 1.48 -15.05 -12.97
C SER A 271 0.37 -15.82 -12.25
N LEU A 272 -0.86 -15.77 -12.76
CA LEU A 272 -1.99 -16.51 -12.20
C LEU A 272 -1.82 -18.02 -12.38
N VAL A 273 -1.52 -18.47 -13.60
CA VAL A 273 -1.34 -19.90 -13.92
C VAL A 273 -0.21 -20.52 -13.09
N ALA A 274 0.86 -19.78 -12.78
CA ALA A 274 1.97 -20.26 -11.94
C ALA A 274 1.58 -20.59 -10.48
N HIS A 275 0.34 -20.33 -10.09
CA HIS A 275 -0.18 -20.61 -8.75
C HIS A 275 -1.44 -21.49 -8.77
N LEU A 276 -1.86 -21.97 -9.94
CA LEU A 276 -2.95 -22.96 -10.06
C LEU A 276 -2.35 -24.37 -9.95
N ASP A 277 -3.18 -25.34 -9.57
CA ASP A 277 -2.77 -26.73 -9.53
C ASP A 277 -2.47 -27.26 -10.94
N ASP A 278 -1.31 -27.90 -11.11
CA ASP A 278 -0.81 -28.34 -12.42
C ASP A 278 -1.76 -29.36 -13.09
N ASP A 279 -2.40 -30.23 -12.31
CA ASP A 279 -3.37 -31.21 -12.80
C ASP A 279 -4.62 -30.54 -13.38
N ILE A 280 -5.17 -29.52 -12.71
CA ILE A 280 -6.29 -28.73 -13.22
C ILE A 280 -5.92 -27.98 -14.52
N VAL A 281 -4.68 -27.47 -14.61
CA VAL A 281 -4.20 -26.81 -15.83
C VAL A 281 -4.09 -27.79 -16.99
N LEU A 282 -3.55 -29.00 -16.74
CA LEU A 282 -3.42 -30.05 -17.75
C LEU A 282 -4.78 -30.58 -18.20
N ASP A 283 -5.72 -30.77 -17.28
CA ASP A 283 -7.09 -31.19 -17.59
C ASP A 283 -7.77 -30.17 -18.51
N ARG A 284 -7.67 -28.86 -18.18
CA ARG A 284 -8.23 -27.82 -19.04
C ARG A 284 -7.54 -27.74 -20.41
N ALA A 285 -6.23 -28.01 -20.48
CA ALA A 285 -5.53 -28.06 -21.75
C ALA A 285 -6.07 -29.18 -22.65
N ALA A 286 -6.30 -30.38 -22.10
CA ALA A 286 -6.87 -31.50 -22.82
C ALA A 286 -8.31 -31.22 -23.32
N GLU A 287 -9.12 -30.53 -22.51
CA GLU A 287 -10.46 -30.08 -22.94
C GLU A 287 -10.38 -29.12 -24.13
N ILE A 288 -9.46 -28.16 -24.11
CA ILE A 288 -9.26 -27.21 -25.20
C ILE A 288 -8.82 -27.92 -26.48
N GLU A 289 -7.91 -28.89 -26.39
CA GLU A 289 -7.49 -29.70 -27.54
C GLU A 289 -8.68 -30.45 -28.15
N ALA A 290 -9.51 -31.08 -27.32
CA ALA A 290 -10.72 -31.77 -27.76
C ALA A 290 -11.82 -30.82 -28.32
N GLU A 291 -11.83 -29.55 -27.92
CA GLU A 291 -12.71 -28.51 -28.50
C GLU A 291 -12.21 -28.06 -29.89
N LEU A 292 -10.90 -28.03 -30.12
CA LEU A 292 -10.29 -27.63 -31.40
C LEU A 292 -10.38 -28.71 -32.48
N ASP A 293 -10.45 -29.97 -32.08
CA ASP A 293 -10.58 -31.13 -32.99
C ASP A 293 -12.03 -31.38 -33.49
N LYS A 294 -13.01 -30.58 -33.04
CA LYS A 294 -14.43 -30.64 -33.44
C LYS A 294 -14.79 -29.62 -34.50
#